data_AF-A0A8H5TP63-F1
#
_entry.id   AF-A0A8H5TP63-F1
#
_cell.length_a   1.000
_cell.length_b   1.000
_cell.length_c   1.000
_cell.angle_alpha   90.00
_cell.angle_beta   90.00
_cell.angle_gamma   90.00
#
_symmetry.space_group_name_H-M   'P 1'
#
loop_
_entity.id
_entity.type
_entity.pdbx_description
1 polymer ?
#
loop_
_entity_poly.entity_id
_entity_poly.type
_entity_poly.pdbx_seq_one_letter_code
_entity_poly.pdbx_strand_id
1 'polypeptide(L)'
;MSSPPKDEFLELPAGKSFMTELANNRAFTTLSYDGPEEGCLMDGGDGSGGELHTKNIESTGGTAWAISYESNIRRVAMDNLIVFSVRYYSPFFRETCYGFLTASNMYMQNHRCKVTGSASTKKLGKTKPPVYCRDNPTECVPGPKQMMAWNQAEGNNANPPNGKTPTYNQRMGFLDGAQDDIFLDEKSEAKC
;
A
#
# COMPACT_ATOMS: atom_id res chain seq x y z
N MET A 1 -10.48 -13.15 14.47
CA MET A 1 -9.53 -13.66 13.46
C MET A 1 -8.31 -14.23 14.19
N SER A 2 -7.90 -15.45 13.89
CA SER A 2 -6.66 -16.03 14.42
C SER A 2 -5.44 -15.43 13.72
N SER A 3 -4.31 -15.34 14.41
CA SER A 3 -3.05 -15.04 13.74
C SER A 3 -2.72 -16.15 12.73
N PRO A 4 -2.06 -15.82 11.59
CA PRO A 4 -1.58 -16.84 10.66
C PRO A 4 -0.58 -17.78 11.36
N PRO A 5 -0.41 -19.01 10.84
CA PRO A 5 0.63 -19.94 11.28
C PRO A 5 2.00 -19.26 11.37
N LYS A 6 2.80 -19.68 12.36
CA LYS A 6 4.07 -19.00 12.71
C LYS A 6 5.07 -18.95 11.56
N ASP A 7 5.06 -19.97 10.69
CA ASP A 7 6.03 -20.18 9.62
C ASP A 7 5.49 -19.79 8.23
N GLU A 8 4.31 -19.18 8.18
CA GLU A 8 3.70 -18.70 6.94
C GLU A 8 4.05 -17.21 6.73
N PHE A 9 4.75 -16.93 5.64
CA PHE A 9 5.20 -15.59 5.26
C PHE A 9 4.90 -15.34 3.78
N LEU A 10 4.42 -14.13 3.48
CA LEU A 10 4.44 -13.60 2.12
C LEU A 10 5.89 -13.30 1.72
N GLU A 11 6.32 -13.89 0.60
CA GLU A 11 7.65 -13.68 0.02
C GLU A 11 7.70 -12.38 -0.77
N LEU A 12 8.65 -11.50 -0.43
CA LEU A 12 8.91 -10.25 -1.14
C LEU A 12 10.29 -10.32 -1.82
N PRO A 13 10.37 -10.75 -3.10
CA PRO A 13 11.64 -10.89 -3.80
C PRO A 13 12.22 -9.52 -4.17
N ALA A 14 13.36 -9.17 -3.58
CA ALA A 14 14.02 -7.89 -3.81
C ALA A 14 14.34 -7.68 -5.31
N GLY A 15 14.01 -6.49 -5.83
CA GLY A 15 14.23 -6.13 -7.24
C GLY A 15 13.33 -6.87 -8.24
N LYS A 16 12.32 -7.61 -7.77
CA LYS A 16 11.34 -8.31 -8.63
C LYS A 16 9.92 -7.92 -8.24
N SER A 17 8.98 -8.24 -9.12
CA SER A 17 7.56 -8.16 -8.82
C SER A 17 7.11 -9.35 -7.97
N PHE A 18 6.10 -9.13 -7.15
CA PHE A 18 5.32 -10.15 -6.48
C PHE A 18 3.85 -9.99 -6.88
N MET A 19 3.06 -11.05 -6.76
CA MET A 19 1.63 -11.05 -7.10
C MET A 19 0.79 -11.11 -5.82
N THR A 20 -0.37 -10.44 -5.82
CA THR A 20 -1.45 -10.69 -4.85
C THR A 20 -2.76 -10.86 -5.56
N GLU A 21 -3.72 -11.32 -4.78
CA GLU A 21 -5.11 -11.36 -5.16
C GLU A 21 -5.88 -10.41 -4.26
N LEU A 22 -6.53 -9.43 -4.88
CA LEU A 22 -7.52 -8.59 -4.23
C LEU A 22 -8.89 -9.08 -4.65
N ALA A 23 -9.78 -9.28 -3.68
CA ALA A 23 -11.16 -9.68 -3.95
C ALA A 23 -12.10 -9.22 -2.82
N ASN A 24 -13.37 -9.04 -3.17
CA ASN A 24 -14.45 -8.79 -2.22
C ASN A 24 -14.76 -10.03 -1.34
N ASN A 25 -14.39 -11.24 -1.80
CA ASN A 25 -14.54 -12.47 -1.03
C ASN A 25 -13.35 -13.42 -1.30
N ARG A 26 -12.94 -14.17 -0.27
CA ARG A 26 -11.90 -15.21 -0.37
C ARG A 26 -12.23 -16.29 -1.40
N ALA A 27 -13.51 -16.58 -1.64
CA ALA A 27 -13.95 -17.54 -2.66
C ALA A 27 -13.52 -17.16 -4.10
N PHE A 28 -13.25 -15.88 -4.35
CA PHE A 28 -12.74 -15.40 -5.63
C PHE A 28 -11.21 -15.42 -5.73
N THR A 29 -10.53 -15.99 -4.74
CA THR A 29 -9.07 -16.11 -4.71
C THR A 29 -8.62 -17.56 -4.79
N THR A 30 -7.33 -17.80 -5.02
CA THR A 30 -6.72 -19.14 -4.94
C THR A 30 -6.90 -19.83 -3.59
N LEU A 31 -7.32 -19.10 -2.56
CA LEU A 31 -7.67 -19.63 -1.24
C LEU A 31 -9.11 -20.16 -1.13
N SER A 32 -9.86 -20.19 -2.23
CA SER A 32 -11.18 -20.82 -2.36
C SER A 32 -11.10 -22.34 -2.19
N TYR A 33 -12.20 -22.95 -1.75
CA TYR A 33 -12.28 -24.40 -1.53
C TYR A 33 -12.28 -25.17 -2.86
N ASP A 34 -12.92 -24.62 -3.90
CA ASP A 34 -13.10 -25.24 -5.23
C ASP A 34 -12.24 -24.57 -6.32
N GLY A 35 -11.28 -23.73 -5.93
CA GLY A 35 -10.53 -22.86 -6.83
C GLY A 35 -11.21 -21.51 -7.06
N PRO A 36 -10.48 -20.50 -7.58
CA PRO A 36 -11.05 -19.18 -7.80
C PRO A 36 -12.10 -19.24 -8.91
N GLU A 37 -13.28 -18.68 -8.69
CA GLU A 37 -14.21 -18.42 -9.80
C GLU A 37 -13.50 -17.57 -10.87
N GLU A 38 -13.62 -17.95 -12.15
CA GLU A 38 -12.99 -17.25 -13.27
C GLU A 38 -13.70 -15.92 -13.55
N GLY A 39 -12.92 -14.84 -13.72
CA GLY A 39 -13.46 -13.52 -14.09
C GLY A 39 -12.65 -12.36 -13.52
N CYS A 40 -12.82 -11.17 -14.11
CA CYS A 40 -12.48 -9.93 -13.43
C CYS A 40 -13.38 -9.79 -12.19
N LEU A 41 -12.93 -9.06 -11.18
CA LEU A 41 -13.81 -8.69 -10.08
C LEU A 41 -15.01 -7.95 -10.68
N MET A 42 -16.19 -8.54 -10.56
CA MET A 42 -17.37 -8.06 -11.28
C MET A 42 -17.69 -6.62 -10.85
N ASP A 43 -18.05 -5.77 -11.81
CA ASP A 43 -18.74 -4.52 -11.51
C ASP A 43 -20.06 -4.86 -10.83
N GLY A 44 -20.50 -4.01 -9.91
CA GLY A 44 -21.83 -4.14 -9.35
C GLY A 44 -22.82 -4.05 -10.50
N GLY A 45 -23.93 -4.79 -10.45
CA GLY A 45 -24.94 -4.78 -11.52
C GLY A 45 -25.56 -3.40 -11.81
N ASP A 46 -25.21 -2.36 -11.04
CA ASP A 46 -25.62 -0.98 -11.18
C ASP A 46 -24.65 -0.09 -11.97
N GLY A 47 -23.47 -0.59 -12.38
CA GLY A 47 -22.46 0.18 -13.11
C GLY A 47 -21.83 1.31 -12.30
N SER A 48 -21.95 1.28 -10.97
CA SER A 48 -21.43 2.32 -10.08
C SER A 48 -19.99 2.06 -9.61
N GLY A 49 -19.38 0.97 -10.07
CA GLY A 49 -18.07 0.49 -9.65
C GLY A 49 -18.11 -0.64 -8.62
N GLY A 50 -19.32 -1.14 -8.30
CA GLY A 50 -19.55 -2.32 -7.47
C GLY A 50 -18.93 -2.29 -6.08
N GLU A 51 -18.66 -3.49 -5.58
CA GLU A 51 -18.02 -3.78 -4.30
C GLU A 51 -16.60 -3.21 -4.19
N LEU A 52 -16.01 -2.82 -5.32
CA LEU A 52 -14.67 -2.25 -5.41
C LEU A 52 -14.66 -0.74 -5.58
N HIS A 53 -15.83 -0.10 -5.61
CA HIS A 53 -15.95 1.35 -5.60
C HIS A 53 -15.12 2.06 -6.69
N THR A 54 -14.98 1.46 -7.88
CA THR A 54 -14.27 2.08 -9.01
C THR A 54 -15.05 1.92 -10.30
N LYS A 55 -15.46 3.04 -10.92
CA LYS A 55 -16.26 3.03 -12.15
C LYS A 55 -15.46 2.60 -13.38
N ASN A 56 -14.16 2.89 -13.37
CA ASN A 56 -13.21 2.55 -14.43
C ASN A 56 -11.76 2.68 -13.92
N ILE A 57 -10.80 2.21 -14.72
CA ILE A 57 -9.38 2.24 -14.37
C ILE A 57 -8.85 3.65 -14.04
N GLU A 58 -9.38 4.70 -14.65
CA GLU A 58 -8.95 6.09 -14.44
C GLU A 58 -9.49 6.69 -13.14
N SER A 59 -10.60 6.14 -12.64
CA SER A 59 -11.19 6.57 -11.37
C SER A 59 -10.48 6.02 -10.14
N THR A 60 -9.42 5.23 -10.32
CA THR A 60 -8.69 4.56 -9.24
C THR A 60 -7.79 5.51 -8.44
N GLY A 61 -7.62 5.26 -7.13
CA GLY A 61 -6.79 6.10 -6.25
C GLY A 61 -5.50 5.45 -5.72
N GLY A 62 -5.17 4.25 -6.19
CA GLY A 62 -3.91 3.58 -5.92
C GLY A 62 -3.69 2.94 -4.54
N THR A 63 -2.98 1.79 -4.55
CA THR A 63 -2.44 0.81 -3.55
C THR A 63 -1.10 1.26 -3.05
N ALA A 64 -0.81 1.13 -1.77
CA ALA A 64 0.52 0.90 -1.26
C ALA A 64 0.65 -0.45 -0.54
N TRP A 65 1.85 -1.03 -0.61
CA TRP A 65 2.35 -1.93 0.42
C TRP A 65 3.31 -1.17 1.31
N ALA A 66 3.14 -1.37 2.61
CA ALA A 66 4.06 -0.88 3.61
C ALA A 66 4.67 -2.03 4.41
N ILE A 67 5.90 -1.80 4.87
CA ILE A 67 6.65 -2.78 5.65
C ILE A 67 7.14 -2.13 6.94
N SER A 68 7.13 -2.92 8.02
CA SER A 68 7.80 -2.61 9.27
C SER A 68 8.78 -3.75 9.55
N TYR A 69 10.06 -3.43 9.76
CA TYR A 69 11.08 -4.42 10.14
C TYR A 69 11.00 -4.73 11.64
N GLU A 70 9.83 -5.15 12.10
CA GLU A 70 9.54 -5.54 13.47
C GLU A 70 8.85 -6.90 13.48
N SER A 71 9.35 -7.80 14.34
CA SER A 71 8.86 -9.17 14.47
C SER A 71 7.67 -9.27 15.43
N ASN A 72 7.58 -8.36 16.40
CA ASN A 72 6.49 -8.29 17.36
C ASN A 72 5.43 -7.30 16.90
N ILE A 73 4.29 -7.82 16.43
CA ILE A 73 3.16 -7.02 15.94
C ILE A 73 2.69 -5.93 16.92
N ARG A 74 2.87 -6.11 18.24
CA ARG A 74 2.50 -5.11 19.26
C ARG A 74 3.40 -3.87 19.27
N ARG A 75 4.55 -3.93 18.60
CA ARG A 75 5.49 -2.81 18.43
C ARG A 75 5.40 -2.18 17.05
N VAL A 76 4.56 -2.72 16.16
CA VAL A 76 4.26 -2.09 14.88
C VAL A 76 3.38 -0.87 15.13
N ALA A 77 3.77 0.26 14.55
CA ALA A 77 3.09 1.54 14.68
C ALA A 77 3.16 2.29 13.35
N MET A 78 2.29 3.29 13.16
CA MET A 78 2.21 4.04 11.89
C MET A 78 3.53 4.73 11.51
N ASP A 79 4.37 5.05 12.49
CA ASP A 79 5.67 5.68 12.28
C ASP A 79 6.77 4.72 11.79
N ASN A 80 6.60 3.41 12.01
CA ASN A 80 7.54 2.38 11.55
C ASN A 80 7.03 1.57 10.34
N LEU A 81 5.86 1.92 9.81
CA LEU A 81 5.33 1.40 8.55
C LEU A 81 5.75 2.30 7.38
N ILE A 82 6.54 1.73 6.47
CA ILE A 82 7.15 2.46 5.35
C ILE A 82 6.58 1.94 4.05
N VAL A 83 5.95 2.81 3.26
CA VAL A 83 5.47 2.47 1.92
C VAL A 83 6.65 2.16 1.00
N PHE A 84 6.74 0.92 0.50
CA PHE A 84 7.85 0.47 -0.34
C PHE A 84 7.44 0.15 -1.79
N SER A 85 6.14 -0.04 -2.04
CA SER A 85 5.61 -0.25 -3.39
C SER A 85 4.25 0.39 -3.49
N VAL A 86 4.00 1.09 -4.59
CA VAL A 86 2.73 1.75 -4.89
C VAL A 86 2.25 1.29 -6.26
N ARG A 87 0.94 1.31 -6.46
CA ARG A 87 0.39 1.27 -7.80
C ARG A 87 -0.86 2.10 -7.95
N TYR A 88 -0.93 2.85 -9.03
CA TYR A 88 -2.03 3.76 -9.33
C TYR A 88 -3.30 3.01 -9.80
N TYR A 89 -3.18 2.19 -10.86
CA TYR A 89 -4.33 1.65 -11.62
C TYR A 89 -4.90 0.36 -11.09
N SER A 90 -5.71 0.47 -10.08
CA SER A 90 -6.01 -0.67 -9.21
C SER A 90 -7.15 -0.28 -8.29
N PRO A 91 -8.09 -1.18 -7.93
CA PRO A 91 -7.97 -2.64 -7.90
C PRO A 91 -8.79 -3.15 -9.07
N PHE A 92 -8.41 -2.75 -10.28
CA PHE A 92 -9.24 -2.99 -11.43
C PHE A 92 -9.12 -4.45 -11.91
N PHE A 93 -8.02 -5.12 -11.55
CA PHE A 93 -7.74 -6.52 -11.91
C PHE A 93 -7.58 -7.36 -10.65
N ARG A 94 -8.20 -8.56 -10.63
CA ARG A 94 -8.06 -9.58 -9.56
C ARG A 94 -6.62 -9.97 -9.32
N GLU A 95 -5.93 -10.33 -10.40
CA GLU A 95 -4.48 -10.55 -10.43
C GLU A 95 -3.83 -9.19 -10.70
N THR A 96 -3.39 -8.55 -9.63
CA THR A 96 -2.69 -7.26 -9.74
C THR A 96 -1.24 -7.45 -9.29
N CYS A 97 -0.31 -7.03 -10.15
CA CYS A 97 0.98 -6.53 -9.68
C CYS A 97 0.71 -5.18 -8.97
N TYR A 98 0.18 -5.30 -7.75
CA TYR A 98 -0.29 -4.37 -6.68
C TYR A 98 -1.07 -3.12 -7.03
N GLY A 99 -1.91 -2.59 -6.09
CA GLY A 99 -2.67 -1.34 -6.22
C GLY A 99 -4.07 -1.14 -5.46
N PHE A 100 -4.76 0.06 -5.50
CA PHE A 100 -6.06 0.80 -5.06
C PHE A 100 -6.39 1.73 -3.81
N LEU A 101 -7.12 2.88 -3.91
CA LEU A 101 -8.54 3.14 -3.45
C LEU A 101 -9.21 4.48 -3.85
N THR A 102 -10.53 4.49 -4.19
CA THR A 102 -11.44 5.68 -4.24
C THR A 102 -12.93 5.38 -3.90
N ALA A 103 -13.26 5.34 -2.61
CA ALA A 103 -14.43 5.96 -1.98
C ALA A 103 -14.05 6.19 -0.51
N SER A 104 -14.56 7.23 0.16
CA SER A 104 -13.95 7.79 1.39
C SER A 104 -13.99 6.89 2.64
N ASN A 105 -13.16 5.85 2.64
CA ASN A 105 -12.74 5.10 3.82
C ASN A 105 -11.37 4.46 3.53
N MET A 106 -10.70 3.98 4.58
CA MET A 106 -9.42 3.29 4.45
C MET A 106 -9.57 1.79 4.59
N TYR A 107 -8.69 1.05 3.92
CA TYR A 107 -8.59 -0.39 4.04
C TYR A 107 -7.15 -0.76 4.39
N MET A 108 -6.99 -1.67 5.34
CA MET A 108 -5.70 -2.15 5.81
C MET A 108 -5.81 -3.65 6.06
N GLN A 109 -4.92 -4.43 5.42
CA GLN A 109 -4.82 -5.86 5.65
C GLN A 109 -3.37 -6.22 5.98
N ASN A 110 -3.17 -6.85 7.14
CA ASN A 110 -1.85 -7.10 7.69
C ASN A 110 -1.39 -8.52 7.39
N HIS A 111 -0.17 -8.66 6.90
CA HIS A 111 0.48 -9.95 6.62
C HIS A 111 1.85 -10.04 7.27
N ARG A 112 2.24 -11.26 7.70
CA ARG A 112 3.65 -11.56 7.96
C ARG A 112 4.35 -11.65 6.60
N CYS A 113 5.42 -10.90 6.42
CA CYS A 113 6.20 -10.91 5.19
C CYS A 113 7.69 -11.06 5.49
N LYS A 114 8.45 -11.53 4.50
CA LYS A 114 9.91 -11.56 4.55
C LYS A 114 10.49 -11.18 3.19
N VAL A 115 11.57 -10.41 3.21
CA VAL A 115 12.30 -10.03 2.00
C VAL A 115 13.27 -11.13 1.64
N THR A 116 13.25 -11.59 0.39
CA THR A 116 14.15 -12.63 -0.13
C THR A 116 15.00 -12.11 -1.28
N GLY A 117 16.16 -12.75 -1.49
CA GLY A 117 17.06 -12.39 -2.59
C GLY A 117 17.74 -11.01 -2.47
N SER A 118 17.66 -10.36 -1.31
CA SER A 118 18.37 -9.09 -1.09
C SER A 118 19.87 -9.33 -0.90
N ALA A 119 20.69 -8.61 -1.67
CA ALA A 119 22.13 -8.47 -1.43
C ALA A 119 22.49 -7.18 -0.67
N SER A 120 21.50 -6.34 -0.36
CA SER A 120 21.69 -5.02 0.25
C SER A 120 21.50 -5.08 1.77
N THR A 121 22.34 -4.34 2.50
CA THR A 121 22.26 -4.13 3.96
C THR A 121 21.77 -2.73 4.34
N LYS A 122 21.36 -1.92 3.36
CA LYS A 122 20.86 -0.56 3.59
C LYS A 122 19.64 -0.60 4.50
N LYS A 123 19.64 0.29 5.49
CA LYS A 123 18.51 0.47 6.41
C LYS A 123 17.50 1.42 5.81
N LEU A 124 16.22 1.20 6.12
CA LEU A 124 15.17 2.15 5.80
C LEU A 124 15.38 3.44 6.61
N GLY A 125 15.05 4.57 5.99
CA GLY A 125 15.09 5.88 6.64
C GLY A 125 13.90 6.14 7.55
N LYS A 126 13.95 7.28 8.26
CA LYS A 126 12.86 7.69 9.14
C LYS A 126 11.68 8.18 8.32
N THR A 127 10.52 7.58 8.53
CA THR A 127 9.30 7.95 7.80
C THR A 127 8.79 9.34 8.15
N LYS A 128 8.06 9.93 7.21
CA LYS A 128 7.24 11.12 7.44
C LYS A 128 5.82 10.89 6.89
N PRO A 129 4.78 11.50 7.47
CA PRO A 129 3.46 11.52 6.86
C PRO A 129 3.52 12.14 5.45
N PRO A 130 2.79 11.59 4.46
CA PRO A 130 2.71 12.21 3.14
C PRO A 130 1.85 13.48 3.18
N VAL A 131 2.16 14.41 2.28
CA VAL A 131 1.48 15.71 2.18
C VAL A 131 0.78 15.79 0.82
N TYR A 132 -0.40 16.40 0.80
CA TYR A 132 -1.08 16.73 -0.44
C TYR A 132 -0.27 17.80 -1.20
N CYS A 133 0.35 17.40 -2.29
CA CYS A 133 1.27 18.23 -3.06
C CYS A 133 0.92 18.29 -4.55
N ARG A 134 -0.33 17.92 -4.92
CA ARG A 134 -0.80 17.94 -6.31
C ARG A 134 -0.56 19.29 -7.00
N ASP A 135 -0.92 20.36 -6.30
CA ASP A 135 -0.93 21.71 -6.86
C ASP A 135 0.44 22.39 -6.74
N ASN A 136 1.30 21.89 -5.84
CA ASN A 136 2.69 22.32 -5.69
C ASN A 136 3.62 21.10 -5.49
N PRO A 137 4.14 20.49 -6.58
CA PRO A 137 4.99 19.30 -6.48
C PRO A 137 6.28 19.51 -5.68
N THR A 138 6.73 20.76 -5.51
CA THR A 138 7.93 21.08 -4.70
C THR A 138 7.70 20.87 -3.20
N GLU A 139 6.44 20.81 -2.76
CA GLU A 139 6.07 20.53 -1.38
C GLU A 139 5.89 19.03 -1.10
N CYS A 140 6.05 18.16 -2.12
CA CYS A 140 5.98 16.72 -1.90
C CYS A 140 7.09 16.27 -0.95
N VAL A 141 6.75 15.33 -0.06
CA VAL A 141 7.71 14.76 0.89
C VAL A 141 8.63 13.76 0.18
N PRO A 142 9.94 14.06 0.07
CA PRO A 142 10.90 13.09 -0.47
C PRO A 142 11.21 12.01 0.57
N GLY A 143 11.65 10.85 0.10
CA GLY A 143 12.11 9.76 0.93
C GLY A 143 10.97 8.91 1.52
N PRO A 144 11.27 8.15 2.60
CA PRO A 144 10.34 7.18 3.16
C PRO A 144 9.09 7.85 3.72
N LYS A 145 7.94 7.41 3.23
CA LYS A 145 6.62 7.91 3.60
C LYS A 145 5.85 6.86 4.39
N GLN A 146 5.06 7.35 5.36
CA GLN A 146 4.14 6.52 6.14
C GLN A 146 2.98 6.04 5.27
N MET A 147 2.30 4.99 5.73
CA MET A 147 0.92 4.72 5.30
C MET A 147 0.04 5.92 5.60
N MET A 148 -0.95 6.16 4.75
CA MET A 148 -1.94 7.22 4.96
C MET A 148 -3.05 6.73 5.88
N ALA A 149 -3.25 7.45 6.98
CA ALA A 149 -4.41 7.39 7.86
C ALA A 149 -5.28 8.63 7.66
N TRP A 150 -6.55 8.46 7.29
CA TRP A 150 -7.51 9.50 6.99
C TRP A 150 -8.95 9.04 7.26
N ASN A 151 -9.82 9.99 7.64
CA ASN A 151 -11.24 9.76 7.97
C ASN A 151 -11.49 8.75 9.11
N GLN A 152 -10.57 8.65 10.07
CA GLN A 152 -10.71 7.85 11.29
C GLN A 152 -11.07 8.74 12.48
N ALA A 153 -11.59 8.15 13.56
CA ALA A 153 -11.88 8.89 14.79
C ALA A 153 -10.61 9.52 15.41
N GLU A 154 -9.48 8.81 15.34
CA GLU A 154 -8.18 9.21 15.88
C GLU A 154 -7.04 8.72 14.96
N GLY A 155 -5.83 9.26 15.13
CA GLY A 155 -4.62 8.74 14.46
C GLY A 155 -4.48 9.06 12.97
N ASN A 156 -5.28 10.00 12.44
CA ASN A 156 -5.12 10.49 11.06
C ASN A 156 -3.76 11.18 10.88
N ASN A 157 -3.08 10.90 9.77
CA ASN A 157 -1.80 11.52 9.40
C ASN A 157 -1.80 12.14 7.99
N ALA A 158 -2.83 11.91 7.17
CA ALA A 158 -3.02 12.54 5.87
C ALA A 158 -4.08 13.64 5.97
N ASN A 159 -3.75 14.86 5.55
CA ASN A 159 -4.62 16.03 5.67
C ASN A 159 -4.79 16.72 4.31
N PRO A 160 -5.60 16.16 3.39
CA PRO A 160 -5.88 16.80 2.11
C PRO A 160 -6.82 18.00 2.28
N PRO A 161 -6.83 18.95 1.33
CA PRO A 161 -7.78 20.06 1.32
C PRO A 161 -9.25 19.59 1.28
N ASN A 162 -10.18 20.44 1.71
CA ASN A 162 -11.61 20.14 1.70
C ASN A 162 -12.09 19.69 0.31
N GLY A 163 -12.88 18.61 0.27
CA GLY A 163 -13.37 18.03 -0.97
C GLY A 163 -12.33 17.24 -1.77
N LYS A 164 -11.13 17.02 -1.22
CA LYS A 164 -10.11 16.14 -1.79
C LYS A 164 -9.92 14.92 -0.89
N THR A 165 -9.73 13.77 -1.53
CA THR A 165 -9.41 12.50 -0.88
C THR A 165 -7.92 12.21 -1.07
N PRO A 166 -7.20 11.72 -0.05
CA PRO A 166 -5.81 11.34 -0.20
C PRO A 166 -5.73 10.02 -0.99
N THR A 167 -4.73 9.90 -1.87
CA THR A 167 -4.56 8.78 -2.81
C THR A 167 -3.10 8.35 -2.88
N TYR A 168 -2.80 7.06 -3.03
CA TYR A 168 -1.41 6.58 -3.23
C TYR A 168 -1.00 6.81 -4.69
N ASN A 169 -0.80 8.09 -5.03
CA ASN A 169 -0.30 8.53 -6.32
C ASN A 169 0.48 9.85 -6.19
N GLN A 170 0.85 10.42 -7.34
CA GLN A 170 1.64 11.65 -7.42
C GLN A 170 1.03 12.84 -6.67
N ARG A 171 -0.28 12.86 -6.43
CA ARG A 171 -0.95 13.93 -5.65
C ARG A 171 -0.48 13.99 -4.20
N MET A 172 0.02 12.87 -3.67
CA MET A 172 0.58 12.75 -2.32
C MET A 172 2.10 12.48 -2.36
N GLY A 173 2.74 12.64 -3.52
CA GLY A 173 4.19 12.42 -3.70
C GLY A 173 4.61 10.95 -3.78
N PHE A 174 3.69 10.02 -4.04
CA PHE A 174 4.02 8.61 -4.33
C PHE A 174 4.22 8.40 -5.82
N LEU A 175 5.24 7.63 -6.21
CA LEU A 175 5.47 7.21 -7.60
C LEU A 175 4.83 5.86 -7.87
N ASP A 176 4.45 5.56 -9.12
CA ASP A 176 3.97 4.22 -9.51
C ASP A 176 5.16 3.24 -9.47
N GLY A 177 4.98 2.07 -8.85
CA GLY A 177 6.01 1.05 -8.69
C GLY A 177 6.77 1.11 -7.35
N ALA A 178 8.01 0.62 -7.38
CA ALA A 178 8.87 0.57 -6.20
C ALA A 178 9.24 1.99 -5.72
N GLN A 179 9.29 2.18 -4.40
CA GLN A 179 9.77 3.43 -3.79
C GLN A 179 11.26 3.26 -3.46
N ASP A 180 12.13 3.70 -4.37
CA ASP A 180 13.58 3.47 -4.26
C ASP A 180 14.32 4.48 -3.37
N ASP A 181 13.66 5.59 -2.99
CA ASP A 181 14.20 6.67 -2.16
C ASP A 181 14.01 6.46 -0.65
N ILE A 182 13.60 5.26 -0.23
CA ILE A 182 13.22 4.96 1.16
C ILE A 182 14.40 4.60 2.08
N PHE A 183 15.60 4.46 1.54
CA PHE A 183 16.79 4.03 2.26
C PHE A 183 17.58 5.21 2.81
N LEU A 184 18.30 5.00 3.91
CA LEU A 184 19.30 5.96 4.37
C LEU A 184 20.41 6.06 3.33
N ASP A 185 20.71 7.27 2.87
CA ASP A 185 21.96 7.55 2.18
C ASP A 185 23.12 7.38 3.17
N GLU A 186 24.21 6.72 2.76
CA GLU A 186 25.39 6.43 3.58
C GLU A 186 26.15 7.68 4.09
N LYS A 187 25.56 8.89 3.99
CA LYS A 187 26.13 10.16 4.46
C LYS A 187 25.31 10.85 5.55
N SER A 188 24.72 10.13 6.49
CA SER A 188 24.19 10.76 7.70
C SER A 188 24.27 9.91 8.97
N GLU A 189 25.40 9.24 9.20
CA GLU A 189 25.90 9.14 10.58
C GLU A 189 26.68 10.42 10.90
N ALA A 190 25.95 11.51 11.16
CA ALA A 190 26.55 12.62 11.89
C ALA A 190 26.72 12.17 13.34
N LYS A 191 27.93 11.68 13.65
CA LYS A 191 28.46 11.71 15.02
C LYS A 191 28.45 13.17 15.50
N CYS A 192 27.65 13.44 16.51
CA CYS A 192 28.09 13.96 17.81
C CYS A 192 27.07 13.53 18.86
#